data_AF-A0A9Y2I7W3-F1
#
_entry.id   AF-A0A9Y2I7W3-F1
#
_cell.length_a   1.000
_cell.length_b   1.000
_cell.length_c   1.000
_cell.angle_alpha   90.00
_cell.angle_beta   90.00
_cell.angle_gamma   90.00
#
_symmetry.space_group_name_H-M   'P 1'
#
loop_
_entity.id
_entity.type
_entity.pdbx_description
1 polymer ?
#
loop_
_entity_poly.entity_id
_entity_poly.type
_entity_poly.pdbx_seq_one_letter_code
_entity_poly.pdbx_strand_id
1 'polypeptide(L)'
;MLNSLMDLTRAGGALGIPGLYVTGDPGAGDEAARQGSLSIRIGLGWAKSHTFTTGQCPVMKYHRQLMMAILHDRVQIAKAVNATPISLGDAPRGYHEFDQGAARKYVLDPHGLLN
;
A
#
# COMPACT_ATOMS: atom_id res chain seq x y z
N MET A 1 -3.15 -3.12 -13.05
CA MET A 1 -3.99 -2.80 -11.87
C MET A 1 -4.86 -1.57 -12.07
N LEU A 2 -4.33 -0.36 -12.36
CA LEU A 2 -5.15 0.87 -12.54
C LEU A 2 -6.25 0.74 -13.60
N ASN A 3 -5.95 0.12 -14.74
CA ASN A 3 -6.94 -0.12 -15.79
C ASN A 3 -8.11 -1.00 -15.30
N SER A 4 -7.84 -2.02 -14.49
CA SER A 4 -8.87 -2.89 -13.91
C SER A 4 -9.74 -2.14 -12.89
N LEU A 5 -9.16 -1.23 -12.10
CA LEU A 5 -9.94 -0.40 -11.17
C LEU A 5 -10.92 0.52 -11.91
N MET A 6 -10.51 1.11 -13.03
CA MET A 6 -11.39 1.94 -13.87
C MET A 6 -12.50 1.11 -14.52
N ASP A 7 -12.26 -0.17 -14.80
CA ASP A 7 -13.27 -1.06 -15.37
C ASP A 7 -14.34 -1.45 -14.32
N LEU A 8 -13.89 -1.84 -13.13
CA LEU A 8 -14.76 -2.33 -12.04
C LEU A 8 -15.52 -1.23 -11.29
N THR A 9 -14.95 -0.03 -11.17
CA THR A 9 -15.57 1.05 -10.39
C THR A 9 -16.79 1.60 -11.13
N ARG A 10 -17.96 1.71 -10.50
CA ARG A 10 -19.16 2.28 -11.14
C ARG A 10 -18.98 3.73 -11.61
N ALA A 11 -19.79 4.18 -12.57
CA ALA A 11 -19.79 5.59 -12.99
C ALA A 11 -20.02 6.55 -11.79
N GLY A 12 -19.30 7.67 -11.77
CA GLY A 12 -19.22 8.62 -10.66
C GLY A 12 -18.43 8.14 -9.44
N GLY A 13 -17.80 6.95 -9.49
CA GLY A 13 -16.98 6.42 -8.39
C GLY A 13 -15.59 7.06 -8.27
N ALA A 14 -14.90 6.78 -7.18
CA ALA A 14 -13.58 7.30 -6.87
C ALA A 14 -12.54 6.19 -6.68
N LEU A 15 -11.31 6.44 -7.12
CA LEU A 15 -10.17 5.55 -7.04
C LEU A 15 -9.11 6.17 -6.12
N GLY A 16 -8.94 5.59 -4.93
CA GLY A 16 -7.84 5.90 -4.02
C GLY A 16 -6.63 5.03 -4.34
N ILE A 17 -5.48 5.66 -4.62
CA ILE A 17 -4.27 4.99 -5.10
C ILE A 17 -3.14 5.23 -4.07
N PRO A 18 -3.08 4.42 -2.99
CA PRO A 18 -1.99 4.49 -2.01
C PRO A 18 -0.71 3.77 -2.50
N GLY A 19 -0.80 2.98 -3.58
CA GLY A 19 0.35 2.29 -4.16
C GLY A 19 1.38 3.28 -4.72
N LEU A 20 2.66 2.94 -4.57
CA LEU A 20 3.76 3.76 -5.05
C LEU A 20 3.87 3.69 -6.58
N TYR A 21 3.87 4.85 -7.21
CA TYR A 21 4.27 5.05 -8.61
C TYR A 21 5.42 6.03 -8.63
N VAL A 22 6.53 5.65 -9.24
CA VAL A 22 7.80 6.39 -9.18
C VAL A 22 8.01 7.23 -10.45
N THR A 23 8.76 8.32 -10.34
CA THR A 23 9.12 9.20 -11.48
C THR A 23 10.14 8.56 -12.41
N GLY A 24 10.80 7.49 -11.97
CA GLY A 24 11.64 6.66 -12.82
C GLY A 24 11.90 5.32 -12.17
N ASP A 25 11.85 4.27 -12.98
CA ASP A 25 12.10 2.90 -12.58
C ASP A 25 13.17 2.30 -13.51
N PRO A 26 14.46 2.31 -13.12
CA PRO A 26 15.53 1.73 -13.92
C PRO A 26 15.34 0.25 -14.26
N GLY A 27 14.56 -0.48 -13.44
CA GLY A 27 14.24 -1.89 -13.63
C GLY A 27 13.05 -2.15 -14.55
N ALA A 28 12.36 -1.10 -15.02
CA ALA A 28 11.18 -1.26 -15.86
C ALA A 28 11.51 -1.86 -17.24
N GLY A 29 10.60 -2.73 -17.71
CA GLY A 29 10.74 -3.48 -18.95
C GLY A 29 10.55 -2.66 -20.22
N ASP A 30 9.87 -1.51 -20.16
CA ASP A 30 9.67 -0.59 -21.28
C ASP A 30 10.23 0.80 -20.98
N GLU A 31 10.63 1.52 -22.04
CA GLU A 31 11.29 2.82 -21.93
C GLU A 31 10.39 3.90 -21.33
N ALA A 32 9.09 3.84 -21.56
CA ALA A 32 8.13 4.80 -21.02
C ALA A 32 7.99 4.62 -19.49
N ALA A 33 7.86 3.38 -19.03
CA ALA A 33 7.80 3.05 -17.61
C ALA A 33 9.10 3.40 -16.86
N ARG A 34 10.26 3.36 -17.53
CA ARG A 34 11.53 3.85 -16.94
C ARG A 34 11.48 5.34 -16.58
N GLN A 35 10.62 6.11 -17.24
CA GLN A 35 10.36 7.53 -16.95
C GLN A 35 9.06 7.72 -16.14
N GLY A 36 8.53 6.66 -15.53
CA GLY A 36 7.29 6.70 -14.75
C GLY A 36 6.00 6.85 -15.58
N SER A 37 6.09 6.75 -16.92
CA SER A 37 4.93 6.82 -17.80
C SER A 37 4.23 5.46 -17.87
N LEU A 38 2.91 5.46 -17.65
CA LEU A 38 2.11 4.25 -17.61
C LEU A 38 1.09 4.25 -18.74
N SER A 39 0.89 3.10 -19.38
CA SER A 39 -0.20 2.92 -20.34
C SER A 39 -1.54 2.73 -19.61
N ILE A 40 -2.24 3.85 -19.39
CA ILE A 40 -3.52 3.93 -18.68
C ILE A 40 -4.66 4.28 -19.64
N ARG A 41 -5.79 3.56 -19.54
CA ARG A 41 -7.02 3.82 -20.30
C ARG A 41 -7.81 5.00 -19.70
N ILE A 42 -7.18 6.17 -19.61
CA ILE A 42 -7.76 7.34 -18.94
C ILE A 42 -9.13 7.75 -19.53
N GLY A 43 -9.35 7.52 -20.83
CA GLY A 43 -10.65 7.76 -21.48
C GLY A 43 -11.80 6.93 -20.90
N LEU A 44 -11.54 5.71 -20.42
CA LEU A 44 -12.57 4.89 -19.75
C LEU A 44 -12.94 5.52 -18.39
N GLY A 45 -11.95 5.94 -17.62
CA GLY A 45 -12.18 6.64 -16.37
C GLY A 45 -12.90 7.97 -16.57
N TRP A 46 -12.54 8.70 -17.63
CA TRP A 46 -13.19 9.94 -18.02
C TRP A 46 -14.68 9.73 -18.38
N ALA A 47 -14.98 8.73 -19.21
CA ALA A 47 -16.36 8.41 -19.62
C ALA A 47 -17.24 7.99 -18.43
N LYS A 48 -16.63 7.42 -17.39
CA LYS A 48 -17.30 7.02 -16.14
C LYS A 48 -17.21 8.10 -15.06
N SER A 49 -16.74 9.30 -15.38
CA SER A 49 -16.61 10.43 -14.45
C SER A 49 -15.88 10.05 -13.15
N HIS A 50 -14.78 9.31 -13.26
CA HIS A 50 -14.00 8.89 -12.09
C HIS A 50 -13.18 10.02 -11.49
N THR A 51 -13.07 10.02 -10.16
CA THR A 51 -12.08 10.82 -9.43
C THR A 51 -10.88 9.95 -9.03
N PHE A 52 -9.67 10.48 -9.15
CA PHE A 52 -8.43 9.80 -8.78
C PHE A 52 -7.76 10.56 -7.63
N THR A 53 -7.31 9.84 -6.61
CA THR A 53 -6.52 10.41 -5.50
C THR A 53 -5.23 9.63 -5.34
N THR A 54 -4.09 10.33 -5.37
CA THR A 54 -2.74 9.74 -5.34
C THR A 54 -1.89 10.42 -4.26
N GLY A 55 -0.66 9.92 -4.08
CA GLY A 55 0.37 10.57 -3.29
C GLY A 55 0.63 9.90 -1.94
N GLN A 56 1.62 10.43 -1.24
CA GLN A 56 1.99 9.92 0.09
C GLN A 56 0.88 10.18 1.10
N CYS A 57 0.64 9.18 1.97
CA CYS A 57 -0.40 9.30 3.00
C CYS A 57 -0.03 10.40 4.01
N PRO A 58 -0.88 11.43 4.23
CA PRO A 58 -0.65 12.43 5.25
C PRO A 58 -0.99 11.85 6.63
N VAL A 59 -0.08 11.03 7.19
CA VAL A 59 -0.31 10.24 8.42
C VAL A 59 -0.85 11.09 9.58
N MET A 60 -0.31 12.29 9.78
CA MET A 60 -0.74 13.22 10.83
C MET A 60 -2.22 13.61 10.76
N LYS A 61 -2.84 13.54 9.58
CA LYS A 61 -4.27 13.83 9.41
C LYS A 61 -5.16 12.76 10.04
N TYR A 62 -4.68 11.52 10.15
CA TYR A 62 -5.51 10.36 10.50
C TYR A 62 -5.06 9.62 11.76
N HIS A 63 -3.78 9.71 12.14
CA HIS A 63 -3.17 8.86 13.16
C HIS A 63 -3.88 8.90 14.53
N ARG A 64 -4.35 10.07 14.99
CA ARG A 64 -5.03 10.22 16.29
C ARG A 64 -6.35 9.46 16.33
N GLN A 65 -7.16 9.60 15.29
CA GLN A 65 -8.47 8.93 15.21
C GLN A 65 -8.30 7.41 15.07
N LEU A 66 -7.31 6.98 14.29
CA LEU A 66 -6.98 5.57 14.14
C LEU A 66 -6.45 4.95 15.44
N MET A 67 -5.58 5.67 16.17
CA MET A 67 -5.13 5.27 17.51
C MET A 67 -6.31 5.09 18.47
N MET A 68 -7.24 6.06 18.51
CA MET A 68 -8.44 5.94 19.34
C MET A 68 -9.31 4.74 18.91
N ALA A 69 -9.46 4.48 17.61
CA ALA A 69 -10.19 3.31 17.13
C ALA A 69 -9.56 1.99 17.61
N ILE A 70 -8.22 1.91 17.67
CA ILE A 70 -7.50 0.75 18.21
C ILE A 70 -7.74 0.65 19.73
N LEU A 71 -7.56 1.72 20.48
CA LEU A 71 -7.72 1.75 21.95
C LEU A 71 -9.15 1.47 22.42
N HIS A 72 -10.14 1.73 21.57
CA HIS A 72 -11.56 1.43 21.81
C HIS A 72 -12.02 0.14 21.13
N ASP A 73 -11.10 -0.76 20.78
CA ASP A 73 -11.37 -2.09 20.20
C ASP A 73 -12.24 -2.08 18.93
N ARG A 74 -12.24 -0.96 18.20
CA ARG A 74 -12.99 -0.84 16.93
C ARG A 74 -12.26 -1.49 15.76
N VAL A 75 -10.94 -1.69 15.88
CA VAL A 75 -10.08 -2.25 14.83
C VAL A 75 -8.99 -3.11 15.44
N GLN A 76 -8.89 -4.36 14.98
CA GLN A 76 -7.84 -5.32 15.38
C GLN A 76 -6.76 -5.42 14.30
N ILE A 77 -6.00 -4.33 14.10
CA ILE A 77 -5.13 -4.17 12.93
C ILE A 77 -3.99 -5.19 12.88
N ALA A 78 -3.39 -5.53 14.02
CA ALA A 78 -2.29 -6.50 14.10
C ALA A 78 -2.72 -7.88 13.57
N LYS A 79 -3.95 -8.31 13.92
CA LYS A 79 -4.54 -9.55 13.40
C LYS A 79 -4.83 -9.45 11.90
N ALA A 80 -5.40 -8.33 11.45
CA ALA A 80 -5.79 -8.13 10.05
C ALA A 80 -4.61 -8.20 9.07
N VAL A 81 -3.42 -7.74 9.49
CA VAL A 81 -2.19 -7.76 8.66
C VAL A 81 -1.25 -8.92 8.99
N ASN A 82 -1.65 -9.83 9.89
CA ASN A 82 -0.82 -10.92 10.38
C ASN A 82 0.55 -10.42 10.89
N ALA A 83 0.51 -9.50 11.86
CA ALA A 83 1.70 -8.91 12.46
C ALA A 83 2.54 -9.99 13.16
N THR A 84 3.81 -10.08 12.78
CA THR A 84 4.75 -11.10 13.28
C THR A 84 5.99 -10.41 13.86
N PRO A 85 6.14 -10.36 15.19
CA PRO A 85 7.35 -9.84 15.82
C PRO A 85 8.57 -10.69 15.44
N ILE A 86 9.68 -10.05 15.10
CA ILE A 86 10.98 -10.69 14.88
C ILE A 86 12.10 -9.88 15.55
N SER A 87 13.20 -10.54 15.90
CA SER A 87 14.38 -9.83 16.40
C SER A 87 15.01 -8.96 15.31
N LEU A 88 15.85 -8.00 15.71
CA LEU A 88 16.63 -7.21 14.74
C LEU A 88 17.57 -8.09 13.89
N GLY A 89 18.15 -9.14 14.48
CA GLY A 89 19.03 -10.07 13.77
C GLY A 89 18.31 -10.89 12.69
N ASP A 90 17.01 -11.10 12.85
CA ASP A 90 16.17 -11.81 11.88
C ASP A 90 15.66 -10.93 10.74
N ALA A 91 15.96 -9.62 10.75
CA ALA A 91 15.49 -8.70 9.71
C ALA A 91 15.82 -9.20 8.29
N PRO A 92 17.05 -9.67 7.94
CA PRO A 92 17.35 -10.16 6.59
C PRO A 92 16.45 -11.31 6.14
N ARG A 93 16.15 -12.25 7.06
CA ARG A 93 15.22 -13.36 6.80
C ARG A 93 13.80 -12.82 6.55
N GLY A 94 13.36 -11.87 7.37
CA GLY A 94 12.05 -11.22 7.19
C GLY A 94 11.90 -10.53 5.83
N TYR A 95 12.95 -9.84 5.36
CA TYR A 95 12.96 -9.24 4.01
C TYR A 95 12.86 -10.31 2.91
N HIS A 96 13.63 -11.39 3.01
CA HIS A 96 13.62 -12.48 2.02
C HIS A 96 12.25 -13.19 1.95
N GLU A 97 11.67 -13.54 3.10
CA GLU A 97 10.35 -14.15 3.17
C GLU A 97 9.27 -13.22 2.60
N PHE A 98 9.33 -11.92 2.89
CA PHE A 98 8.35 -10.94 2.38
C PHE A 98 8.46 -10.74 0.87
N ASP A 99 9.67 -10.72 0.32
CA ASP A 99 9.92 -10.63 -1.14
C ASP A 99 9.33 -11.84 -1.88
N GLN A 100 9.37 -13.02 -1.27
CA GLN A 100 8.74 -14.25 -1.79
C GLN A 100 7.20 -14.29 -1.63
N GLY A 101 6.59 -13.23 -1.09
CA GLY A 101 5.14 -13.11 -0.95
C GLY A 101 4.57 -13.70 0.34
N ALA A 102 5.38 -13.85 1.39
CA ALA A 102 4.85 -14.23 2.70
C ALA A 102 3.73 -13.28 3.15
N ALA A 103 2.57 -13.83 3.49
CA ALA A 103 1.40 -13.07 3.96
C ALA A 103 1.54 -12.66 5.45
N ARG A 104 2.61 -11.92 5.78
CA ARG A 104 2.96 -11.46 7.13
C ARG A 104 3.39 -10.01 7.11
N LYS A 105 3.09 -9.29 8.19
CA LYS A 105 3.68 -7.99 8.48
C LYS A 105 4.76 -8.16 9.55
N TYR A 106 6.02 -8.24 9.14
CA TYR A 106 7.12 -8.28 10.10
C TYR A 106 7.23 -6.96 10.88
N VAL A 107 7.37 -7.08 12.21
CA VAL A 107 7.59 -5.97 13.14
C VAL A 107 8.89 -6.25 13.89
N LEU A 108 9.87 -5.38 13.77
CA LEU A 108 11.14 -5.55 14.47
C LEU A 108 10.96 -5.21 15.94
N ASP A 109 11.27 -6.15 16.83
CA ASP A 109 11.39 -5.94 18.27
C ASP A 109 12.88 -5.96 18.66
N PRO A 110 13.57 -4.81 18.60
CA PRO A 110 15.02 -4.76 18.80
C PRO A 110 15.44 -5.00 20.25
N HIS A 111 14.52 -4.91 21.20
CA HIS A 111 14.81 -5.00 22.64
C HIS A 111 14.05 -6.12 23.36
N GLY A 112 13.24 -6.90 22.64
CA GLY A 112 12.49 -8.01 23.24
C GLY A 112 11.36 -7.56 24.17
N LEU A 113 10.71 -6.43 23.87
CA LEU A 113 9.65 -5.86 24.70
C LEU A 113 8.28 -6.54 24.52
N LEU A 114 8.10 -7.32 23.45
CA LEU A 114 6.82 -7.94 23.09
C LEU A 114 6.71 -9.40 23.56
N ASN A 115 7.72 -9.93 24.26
CA ASN A 115 7.80 -11.32 24.74
C ASN A 115 7.59 -11.44 26.25
#